data_AF-A0A9N9IT91-F1
#
_entry.id   AF-A0A9N9IT91-F1
#
_cell.length_a   1.000
_cell.length_b   1.000
_cell.length_c   1.000
_cell.angle_alpha   90.00
_cell.angle_beta   90.00
_cell.angle_gamma   90.00
#
_symmetry.space_group_name_H-M   'P 1'
#
loop_
_entity.id
_entity.type
_entity.pdbx_description
1 polymer ?
#
loop_
_entity_poly.entity_id
_entity_poly.type
_entity_poly.pdbx_seq_one_letter_code
_entity_poly.pdbx_strand_id
1 'polypeptide(L)'
;MNEDQTEKTNPPTYFGIKTALCIKKVNLCKLEKNHQYTNLIINQPQELGEALRNVVWRLRSEVRAQKKTLKIPNTLQEFHNAFPKLIKQLFNSFIICILQKKWEIVQKKRIQHGLIPTEFNFTRAIKISTFIMSLIFSMAFPGINIWLTHVMSSLCRKPKQLNSLYAILCMANVVSHTNRYERKLEKQ
;
A
#
# COMPACT_ATOMS: atom_id res chain seq x y z
N MET A 1 -22.64 56.92 -10.00
CA MET A 1 -21.26 56.58 -9.64
C MET A 1 -21.36 55.47 -8.60
N ASN A 2 -20.83 54.30 -8.93
CA ASN A 2 -20.87 53.05 -8.15
C ASN A 2 -20.07 53.16 -6.86
N GLU A 3 -20.45 52.38 -5.85
CA GLU A 3 -19.58 51.52 -5.01
C GLU A 3 -20.48 50.78 -4.00
N ASP A 4 -20.95 49.58 -4.35
CA ASP A 4 -20.36 48.29 -3.98
C ASP A 4 -20.56 47.95 -2.48
N GLN A 5 -21.76 47.47 -2.15
CA GLN A 5 -22.05 46.87 -0.84
C GLN A 5 -21.55 45.43 -0.86
N THR A 6 -20.33 45.23 -0.35
CA THR A 6 -19.78 43.90 -0.06
C THR A 6 -20.71 43.14 0.88
N GLU A 7 -21.41 42.15 0.33
CA GLU A 7 -22.27 41.23 1.05
C GLU A 7 -21.43 40.44 2.07
N LYS A 8 -21.51 40.83 3.35
CA LYS A 8 -20.91 40.04 4.43
C LYS A 8 -21.68 38.73 4.55
N THR A 9 -21.22 37.70 3.83
CA THR A 9 -21.74 36.34 3.97
C THR A 9 -21.50 35.87 5.40
N ASN A 10 -22.55 35.91 6.23
CA ASN A 10 -22.51 35.30 7.55
C ASN A 10 -22.14 33.82 7.38
N PRO A 11 -21.18 33.30 8.17
CA PRO A 11 -20.78 31.91 8.05
C PRO A 11 -22.01 31.02 8.30
N PRO A 12 -22.17 29.94 7.51
CA PRO A 12 -23.32 29.06 7.67
C PRO A 12 -23.37 28.52 9.09
N THR A 13 -24.58 28.50 9.66
CA THR A 13 -24.79 28.03 11.02
C THR A 13 -24.35 26.57 11.15
N TYR A 14 -23.85 26.17 12.32
CA TYR A 14 -23.47 24.78 12.60
C TYR A 14 -24.57 23.79 12.22
N PHE A 15 -25.83 24.17 12.47
CA PHE A 15 -27.00 23.40 12.04
C PHE A 15 -27.09 23.28 10.51
N GLY A 16 -26.92 24.38 9.77
CA GLY A 16 -26.91 24.39 8.30
C GLY A 16 -25.79 23.56 7.68
N ILE A 17 -24.60 23.57 8.29
CA ILE A 17 -23.48 22.72 7.88
C ILE A 17 -23.82 21.24 8.14
N LYS A 18 -24.36 20.92 9.32
CA LYS A 18 -24.72 19.56 9.71
C LYS A 18 -25.84 18.99 8.83
N THR A 19 -26.86 19.79 8.51
CA THR A 19 -27.95 19.38 7.61
C THR A 19 -27.44 19.17 6.18
N ALA A 20 -26.62 20.07 5.64
CA ALA A 20 -26.01 19.91 4.31
C ALA A 20 -25.14 18.64 4.20
N LEU A 21 -24.37 18.32 5.25
CA LEU A 21 -23.56 17.10 5.32
C LEU A 21 -24.41 15.83 5.43
N CYS A 22 -25.49 15.86 6.22
CA CYS A 22 -26.46 14.76 6.30
C CYS A 22 -27.16 14.53 4.94
N ILE A 23 -27.56 15.61 4.24
CA ILE A 23 -28.19 15.53 2.91
C ILE A 23 -27.23 14.89 1.89
N LYS A 24 -25.93 15.20 1.96
CA LYS A 24 -24.90 14.55 1.13
C LYS A 24 -24.50 13.14 1.60
N LYS A 25 -25.20 12.55 2.58
CA LYS A 25 -24.89 11.25 3.20
C LYS A 25 -23.44 11.14 3.71
N VAL A 26 -22.87 12.24 4.19
CA VAL A 26 -21.53 12.23 4.80
C VAL A 26 -21.65 11.63 6.20
N ASN A 27 -20.98 10.50 6.43
CA ASN A 27 -20.95 9.88 7.75
C ASN A 27 -19.96 10.63 8.66
N LEU A 28 -20.49 11.55 9.47
CA LEU A 28 -19.71 12.40 10.37
C LEU A 28 -18.93 11.60 11.42
N CYS A 29 -19.53 10.56 12.00
CA CYS A 29 -18.87 9.69 12.99
C CYS A 29 -17.67 8.95 12.40
N LYS A 30 -17.74 8.56 11.12
CA LYS A 30 -16.63 7.95 10.39
C LYS A 30 -15.51 8.97 10.11
N LEU A 31 -15.87 10.23 9.86
CA LEU A 31 -14.93 11.32 9.65
C LEU A 31 -14.14 11.62 10.93
N GLU A 32 -14.83 11.77 12.06
CA GLU A 32 -14.22 12.04 13.38
C GLU A 32 -13.29 10.91 13.84
N LYS A 33 -13.72 9.65 13.72
CA LYS A 33 -12.89 8.49 14.09
C LYS A 33 -11.63 8.40 13.21
N ASN A 34 -11.77 8.59 11.90
CA ASN A 34 -10.61 8.60 11.00
C ASN A 34 -9.64 9.71 11.39
N HIS A 35 -10.16 10.91 11.70
CA HIS A 35 -9.37 12.07 12.11
C HIS A 35 -8.58 11.80 13.39
N GLN A 36 -9.19 11.14 14.39
CA GLN A 36 -8.54 10.81 15.66
C GLN A 36 -7.34 9.86 15.49
N TYR A 37 -7.50 8.76 14.74
CA TYR A 37 -6.39 7.80 14.51
C TYR A 37 -5.28 8.41 13.66
N THR A 38 -5.62 9.21 12.65
CA THR A 38 -4.60 9.92 11.87
C THR A 38 -3.87 10.95 12.71
N ASN A 39 -4.54 11.72 13.56
CA ASN A 39 -3.88 12.74 14.37
C ASN A 39 -2.95 12.14 15.42
N LEU A 40 -3.33 11.02 16.05
CA LEU A 40 -2.45 10.29 16.96
C LEU A 40 -1.14 9.87 16.28
N ILE A 41 -1.21 9.33 15.05
CA ILE A 41 -0.03 8.92 14.29
C ILE A 41 0.74 10.13 13.73
N ILE A 42 0.04 11.18 13.28
CA ILE A 42 0.62 12.41 12.72
C ILE A 42 1.40 13.18 13.78
N ASN A 43 0.94 13.17 15.04
CA ASN A 43 1.59 13.89 16.12
C ASN A 43 2.83 13.17 16.66
N GLN A 44 2.94 11.84 16.49
CA GLN A 44 4.05 11.02 16.98
C GLN A 44 4.52 9.97 15.96
N PRO A 45 4.95 10.38 14.75
CA PRO A 45 5.33 9.44 13.69
C PRO A 45 6.60 8.65 14.04
N GLN A 46 7.47 9.21 14.89
CA GLN A 46 8.69 8.55 15.36
C GLN A 46 8.39 7.33 16.23
N GLU A 47 7.42 7.44 17.15
CA GLU A 47 7.05 6.35 18.06
C GLU A 47 6.53 5.12 17.29
N LEU A 48 5.76 5.34 16.21
CA LEU A 48 5.36 4.27 15.32
C LEU A 48 6.57 3.59 14.66
N GLY A 49 7.53 4.37 14.18
CA GLY A 49 8.77 3.86 13.60
C GLY A 49 9.60 3.05 14.61
N GLU A 50 9.72 3.53 15.85
CA GLU A 50 10.43 2.82 16.92
C GLU A 50 9.73 1.54 17.35
N ALA A 51 8.40 1.57 17.47
CA ALA A 51 7.60 0.39 17.75
C ALA A 51 7.80 -0.68 16.66
N LEU A 52 7.71 -0.29 15.39
CA LEU A 52 7.94 -1.18 14.25
C LEU A 52 9.37 -1.73 14.24
N ARG A 53 10.38 -0.88 14.50
CA ARG A 53 11.79 -1.28 14.62
C ARG A 53 11.96 -2.34 15.71
N ASN A 54 11.45 -2.09 16.90
CA ASN A 54 11.58 -2.99 18.05
C ASN A 54 10.90 -4.33 17.77
N VAL A 55 9.73 -4.31 17.13
CA VAL A 55 9.02 -5.52 16.67
C VAL A 55 9.87 -6.30 15.67
N VAL A 56 10.39 -5.65 14.62
CA VAL A 56 11.23 -6.32 13.62
C VAL A 56 12.47 -6.94 14.27
N TRP A 57 13.16 -6.19 15.14
CA TRP A 57 14.37 -6.66 15.82
C TRP A 57 14.09 -7.88 16.72
N ARG A 58 12.98 -7.87 17.46
CA ARG A 58 12.58 -9.00 18.32
C ARG A 58 12.38 -10.30 17.54
N LEU A 59 11.93 -10.20 16.30
CA LEU A 59 11.64 -11.36 15.44
C LEU A 59 12.89 -11.97 14.80
N ARG A 60 14.09 -11.42 15.07
CA ARG A 60 15.35 -11.88 14.48
C ARG A 60 15.60 -13.38 14.66
N SER A 61 15.24 -13.96 15.80
CA SER A 61 15.39 -15.40 16.06
C SER A 61 14.49 -16.24 15.15
N GLU A 62 13.22 -15.87 14.99
CA GLU A 62 12.26 -16.53 14.10
C GLU A 62 12.73 -16.50 12.63
N VAL A 63 13.21 -15.34 12.18
CA VAL A 63 13.73 -15.17 10.81
C VAL A 63 14.97 -16.02 10.60
N ARG A 64 15.86 -16.12 11.60
CA ARG A 64 17.05 -16.98 11.54
C ARG A 64 16.69 -18.46 11.49
N ALA A 65 15.64 -18.89 12.21
CA ALA A 65 15.16 -20.26 12.16
C ALA A 65 14.66 -20.62 10.75
N GLN A 66 14.00 -19.67 10.06
CA GLN A 66 13.49 -19.84 8.69
C GLN A 66 14.50 -19.44 7.60
N LYS A 67 15.79 -19.28 7.94
CA LYS A 67 16.83 -18.79 7.01
C LYS A 67 16.91 -19.59 5.72
N LYS A 68 16.82 -20.92 5.78
CA LYS A 68 16.91 -21.79 4.59
C LYS A 68 15.79 -21.47 3.61
N THR A 69 14.55 -21.43 4.10
CA THR A 69 13.33 -21.14 3.32
C THR A 69 13.34 -19.71 2.76
N LEU A 70 13.83 -18.74 3.53
CA LEU A 70 13.92 -17.34 3.09
C LEU A 70 15.00 -17.12 2.02
N LYS A 71 16.02 -17.98 1.96
CA LYS A 71 17.11 -17.90 0.98
C LYS A 71 16.80 -18.67 -0.30
N ILE A 72 16.20 -19.85 -0.18
CA ILE A 72 15.90 -20.76 -1.31
C ILE A 72 14.51 -21.39 -1.08
N PRO A 73 13.42 -20.65 -1.34
CA PRO A 73 12.07 -21.20 -1.26
C PRO A 73 11.75 -22.06 -2.50
N ASN A 74 10.92 -23.09 -2.36
CA ASN A 74 10.43 -23.87 -3.51
C ASN A 74 9.25 -23.19 -4.19
N THR A 75 8.43 -22.46 -3.41
CA THR A 75 7.27 -21.72 -3.93
C THR A 75 7.16 -20.33 -3.33
N LEU A 76 6.45 -19.43 -4.02
CA LEU A 76 6.17 -18.08 -3.50
C LEU A 76 5.34 -18.11 -2.21
N GLN A 77 4.44 -19.09 -2.07
CA GLN A 77 3.62 -19.26 -0.87
C GLN A 77 4.47 -19.70 0.32
N GLU A 78 5.40 -20.64 0.09
CA GLU A 78 6.37 -21.06 1.11
C GLU A 78 7.24 -19.87 1.54
N PHE A 79 7.75 -19.10 0.57
CA PHE A 79 8.51 -17.88 0.84
C PHE A 79 7.71 -16.86 1.68
N HIS A 80 6.45 -16.62 1.30
CA HIS A 80 5.55 -15.73 2.05
C HIS A 80 5.30 -16.23 3.48
N ASN A 81 5.17 -17.54 3.65
CA ASN A 81 4.90 -18.15 4.95
C ASN A 81 6.13 -18.24 5.85
N ALA A 82 7.34 -18.15 5.29
CA ALA A 82 8.59 -18.11 6.05
C ALA A 82 8.79 -16.80 6.83
N PHE A 83 8.05 -15.73 6.51
CA PHE A 83 8.05 -14.51 7.31
C PHE A 83 7.33 -14.71 8.65
N PRO A 84 7.79 -14.06 9.74
CA PRO A 84 7.12 -14.09 11.04
C PRO A 84 5.63 -13.76 10.94
N LYS A 85 4.79 -14.52 11.64
CA LYS A 85 3.32 -14.41 11.56
C LYS A 85 2.83 -12.97 11.77
N LEU A 86 3.37 -12.30 12.80
CA LEU A 86 2.99 -10.94 13.15
C LEU A 86 3.27 -9.95 12.01
N ILE A 87 4.45 -10.03 11.41
CA ILE A 87 4.85 -9.15 10.30
C ILE A 87 4.03 -9.43 9.06
N LYS A 88 3.86 -10.72 8.74
CA LYS A 88 3.00 -11.15 7.64
C LYS A 88 1.58 -10.59 7.77
N GLN A 89 0.98 -10.67 8.96
CA GLN A 89 -0.36 -10.14 9.22
C GLN A 89 -0.41 -8.62 9.14
N LEU A 90 0.59 -7.92 9.69
CA LEU A 90 0.70 -6.46 9.65
C LEU A 90 0.74 -5.96 8.20
N PHE A 91 1.71 -6.43 7.41
CA PHE A 91 1.90 -5.96 6.04
C PHE A 91 0.78 -6.42 5.10
N ASN A 92 0.27 -7.65 5.26
CA ASN A 92 -0.89 -8.09 4.48
C ASN A 92 -2.09 -7.20 4.75
N SER A 93 -2.42 -6.94 6.01
CA SER A 93 -3.54 -6.07 6.38
C SER A 93 -3.34 -4.66 5.83
N PHE A 94 -2.16 -4.09 6.01
CA PHE A 94 -1.84 -2.75 5.51
C PHE A 94 -2.04 -2.62 4.00
N ILE A 95 -1.46 -3.54 3.22
CA ILE A 95 -1.56 -3.52 1.75
C ILE A 95 -2.98 -3.84 1.27
N ILE A 96 -3.67 -4.78 1.90
CA ILE A 96 -5.07 -5.10 1.59
C ILE A 96 -5.94 -3.86 1.81
N CYS A 97 -5.82 -3.17 2.95
CA CYS A 97 -6.60 -1.97 3.26
C CYS A 97 -6.42 -0.87 2.20
N ILE A 98 -5.17 -0.60 1.79
CA ILE A 98 -4.87 0.39 0.75
C ILE A 98 -5.51 0.00 -0.58
N LEU A 99 -5.32 -1.25 -1.01
CA LEU A 99 -5.81 -1.73 -2.30
C LEU A 99 -7.33 -1.86 -2.33
N GLN A 100 -7.97 -2.24 -1.22
CA GLN A 100 -9.42 -2.28 -1.09
C GLN A 100 -10.02 -0.89 -1.26
N LYS A 101 -9.44 0.14 -0.63
CA LYS A 101 -9.92 1.53 -0.80
C LYS A 101 -9.83 1.98 -2.26
N LYS A 102 -8.74 1.67 -2.95
CA LYS A 102 -8.60 1.94 -4.39
C LYS A 102 -9.63 1.16 -5.22
N TRP A 103 -9.83 -0.13 -4.90
CA TRP A 103 -10.81 -0.98 -5.57
C TRP A 103 -12.24 -0.47 -5.38
N GLU A 104 -12.63 -0.07 -4.16
CA GLU A 104 -13.95 0.52 -3.86
C GLU A 104 -14.25 1.73 -4.76
N ILE A 105 -13.27 2.62 -4.96
CA ILE A 105 -13.40 3.79 -5.84
C ILE A 105 -13.60 3.36 -7.29
N VAL A 106 -12.83 2.39 -7.77
CA VAL A 106 -12.96 1.85 -9.13
C VAL A 106 -14.31 1.18 -9.33
N GLN A 107 -14.79 0.38 -8.37
CA GLN A 107 -16.10 -0.28 -8.45
C GLN A 107 -17.24 0.73 -8.53
N LYS A 108 -17.20 1.80 -7.72
CA LYS A 108 -18.19 2.89 -7.80
C LYS A 108 -18.26 3.48 -9.21
N LYS A 109 -17.12 3.75 -9.83
CA LYS A 109 -17.06 4.26 -11.22
C LYS A 109 -17.56 3.24 -12.24
N ARG A 110 -17.24 1.95 -12.06
CA ARG A 110 -17.74 0.87 -12.95
C ARG A 110 -19.27 0.79 -12.92
N ILE A 111 -19.85 0.80 -11.72
CA ILE A 111 -21.31 0.78 -11.53
C ILE A 111 -21.97 2.00 -12.18
N GLN A 112 -21.38 3.19 -12.01
CA GLN A 112 -21.86 4.42 -12.67
C GLN A 112 -21.86 4.31 -14.20
N HIS A 113 -20.97 3.50 -14.78
CA HIS A 113 -20.87 3.28 -16.22
C HIS A 113 -21.67 2.04 -16.68
N GLY A 114 -22.51 1.45 -15.81
CA GLY A 114 -23.31 0.25 -16.14
C GLY A 114 -22.49 -1.04 -16.29
N LEU A 115 -21.23 -1.06 -15.82
CA LEU A 115 -20.36 -2.23 -15.90
C LEU A 115 -20.51 -3.13 -14.68
N ILE A 116 -20.34 -4.45 -14.88
CA ILE A 116 -20.39 -5.45 -13.82
C ILE A 116 -19.23 -5.22 -12.82
N PRO A 117 -19.52 -5.25 -11.50
CA PRO A 117 -18.50 -5.20 -10.46
C PRO A 117 -17.52 -6.36 -10.57
N THR A 118 -16.24 -6.09 -10.32
CA THR A 118 -15.20 -7.13 -10.31
C THR A 118 -14.78 -7.43 -8.89
N GLU A 119 -14.48 -8.69 -8.58
CA GLU A 119 -13.99 -9.07 -7.25
C GLU A 119 -12.64 -8.44 -6.89
N PHE A 120 -12.35 -8.36 -5.60
CA PHE A 120 -11.08 -7.88 -5.09
C PHE A 120 -10.01 -8.99 -5.16
N ASN A 121 -8.86 -8.69 -5.77
CA ASN A 121 -7.79 -9.66 -5.94
C ASN A 121 -6.86 -9.69 -4.72
N PHE A 122 -7.18 -10.57 -3.75
CA PHE A 122 -6.35 -10.79 -2.56
C PHE A 122 -4.96 -11.35 -2.89
N THR A 123 -4.85 -12.23 -3.87
CA THR A 123 -3.57 -12.83 -4.29
C THR A 123 -2.57 -11.75 -4.73
N ARG A 124 -3.03 -10.73 -5.44
CA ARG A 124 -2.21 -9.58 -5.83
C ARG A 124 -1.74 -8.78 -4.62
N ALA A 125 -2.61 -8.56 -3.64
CA ALA A 125 -2.25 -7.86 -2.40
C ALA A 125 -1.17 -8.63 -1.63
N ILE A 126 -1.30 -9.95 -1.51
CA ILE A 126 -0.29 -10.81 -0.86
C ILE A 126 1.05 -10.75 -1.60
N LYS A 127 1.05 -10.77 -2.94
CA LYS A 127 2.27 -10.63 -3.75
C LYS A 127 2.99 -9.30 -3.50
N ILE A 128 2.25 -8.19 -3.48
CA ILE A 128 2.78 -6.85 -3.18
C ILE A 128 3.32 -6.79 -1.74
N SER A 129 2.57 -7.31 -0.77
CA SER A 129 3.01 -7.39 0.62
C SER A 129 4.31 -8.19 0.76
N THR A 130 4.39 -9.35 0.11
CA THR A 130 5.59 -10.21 0.09
C THR A 130 6.79 -9.47 -0.50
N PHE A 131 6.59 -8.72 -1.57
CA PHE A 131 7.63 -7.89 -2.17
C PHE A 131 8.15 -6.84 -1.17
N ILE A 132 7.27 -6.07 -0.53
CA ILE A 132 7.65 -5.03 0.43
C ILE A 132 8.36 -5.64 1.65
N MET A 133 7.82 -6.71 2.23
CA MET A 133 8.46 -7.41 3.35
C MET A 133 9.87 -7.89 2.98
N SER A 134 10.08 -8.40 1.77
CA SER A 134 11.39 -8.84 1.32
C SER A 134 12.42 -7.71 1.28
N LEU A 135 12.02 -6.50 0.88
CA LEU A 135 12.89 -5.32 0.85
C LEU A 135 13.28 -4.92 2.28
N ILE A 136 12.29 -4.79 3.17
CA ILE A 136 12.50 -4.38 4.56
C ILE A 136 13.40 -5.39 5.29
N PHE A 137 13.15 -6.69 5.11
CA PHE A 137 13.91 -7.73 5.81
C PHE A 137 15.32 -7.91 5.24
N SER A 138 15.53 -7.57 3.97
CA SER A 138 16.88 -7.52 3.41
C SER A 138 17.71 -6.40 4.04
N MET A 139 17.08 -5.25 4.34
CA MET A 139 17.73 -4.14 5.05
C MET A 139 17.96 -4.47 6.53
N ALA A 140 16.96 -5.06 7.20
CA ALA A 140 17.05 -5.38 8.62
C ALA A 140 18.00 -6.56 8.92
N PHE A 141 18.11 -7.53 8.00
CA PHE A 141 18.87 -8.76 8.19
C PHE A 141 19.75 -9.11 6.98
N PRO A 142 20.80 -8.32 6.69
CA PRO A 142 21.62 -8.49 5.49
C PRO A 142 22.28 -9.87 5.38
N GLY A 143 22.59 -10.54 6.51
CA GLY A 143 23.24 -11.86 6.52
C GLY A 143 22.36 -13.06 6.14
N ILE A 144 21.09 -12.85 5.79
CA ILE A 144 20.14 -13.92 5.43
C ILE A 144 20.11 -14.19 3.92
N ASN A 145 20.49 -13.20 3.09
CA ASN A 145 20.36 -13.24 1.63
C ASN A 145 18.93 -13.60 1.22
N ILE A 146 17.97 -12.73 1.54
CA ILE A 146 16.56 -12.91 1.19
C ILE A 146 16.44 -13.17 -0.31
N TRP A 147 15.74 -14.26 -0.66
CA TRP A 147 15.68 -14.79 -2.01
C TRP A 147 15.27 -13.73 -3.05
N LEU A 148 14.18 -12.99 -2.79
CA LEU A 148 13.62 -12.08 -3.80
C LEU A 148 14.57 -10.91 -4.12
N THR A 149 15.23 -10.32 -3.14
CA THR A 149 16.17 -9.22 -3.36
C THR A 149 17.45 -9.71 -4.03
N HIS A 150 17.89 -10.92 -3.71
CA HIS A 150 19.00 -11.56 -4.40
C HIS A 150 18.67 -11.86 -5.87
N VAL A 151 17.48 -12.38 -6.16
CA VAL A 151 16.97 -12.59 -7.52
C VAL A 151 16.93 -11.27 -8.27
N MET A 152 16.35 -10.22 -7.69
CA MET A 152 16.30 -8.89 -8.33
C MET A 152 17.70 -8.36 -8.64
N SER A 153 18.64 -8.45 -7.71
CA SER A 153 20.03 -8.02 -7.94
C SER A 153 20.68 -8.77 -9.11
N SER A 154 20.44 -10.09 -9.20
CA SER A 154 20.91 -10.91 -10.32
C SER A 154 20.29 -10.50 -11.65
N LEU A 155 18.98 -10.24 -11.67
CA LEU A 155 18.25 -9.79 -12.86
C LEU A 155 18.73 -8.41 -13.34
N CYS A 156 19.00 -7.47 -12.41
CA CYS A 156 19.54 -6.15 -12.75
C CYS A 156 20.90 -6.22 -13.43
N ARG A 157 21.75 -7.20 -13.07
CA ARG A 157 23.09 -7.36 -13.64
C ARG A 157 23.08 -7.98 -15.04
N LYS A 158 21.99 -8.63 -15.44
CA LYS A 158 21.89 -9.36 -16.70
C LYS A 158 20.94 -8.63 -17.66
N PRO A 159 21.43 -7.92 -18.70
CA PRO A 159 20.57 -7.12 -19.59
C PRO A 159 19.49 -7.96 -20.27
N LYS A 160 19.79 -9.22 -20.62
CA LYS A 160 18.83 -10.16 -21.22
C LYS A 160 17.64 -10.52 -20.30
N GLN A 161 17.71 -10.21 -19.00
CA GLN A 161 16.71 -10.57 -18.00
C GLN A 161 15.94 -9.36 -17.45
N LEU A 162 16.15 -8.17 -18.03
CA LEU A 162 15.44 -6.94 -17.63
C LEU A 162 13.92 -7.08 -17.80
N ASN A 163 13.44 -7.82 -18.81
CA ASN A 163 12.01 -8.09 -18.98
C ASN A 163 11.41 -8.86 -17.79
N SER A 164 12.17 -9.79 -17.20
CA SER A 164 11.75 -10.53 -16.01
C SER A 164 11.71 -9.62 -14.77
N LEU A 165 12.70 -8.74 -14.61
CA LEU A 165 12.70 -7.72 -13.56
C LEU A 165 11.48 -6.80 -13.70
N TYR A 166 11.23 -6.34 -14.92
CA TYR A 166 10.09 -5.50 -15.26
C TYR A 166 8.76 -6.17 -14.90
N ALA A 167 8.60 -7.45 -15.23
CA ALA A 167 7.42 -8.22 -14.87
C ALA A 167 7.20 -8.29 -13.34
N ILE A 168 8.28 -8.47 -12.55
CA ILE A 168 8.21 -8.44 -11.08
C ILE A 168 7.75 -7.06 -10.59
N LEU A 169 8.33 -5.98 -11.12
CA LEU A 169 7.97 -4.61 -10.75
C LEU A 169 6.53 -4.25 -11.14
N CYS A 170 6.04 -4.73 -12.28
CA CYS A 170 4.64 -4.60 -12.67
C CYS A 170 3.71 -5.36 -11.70
N MET A 171 4.09 -6.58 -11.32
CA MET A 171 3.33 -7.40 -10.37
C MET A 171 3.24 -6.71 -9.00
N ALA A 172 4.34 -6.09 -8.55
CA ALA A 172 4.42 -5.30 -7.33
C ALA A 172 3.76 -3.90 -7.44
N ASN A 173 3.18 -3.56 -8.59
CA ASN A 173 2.56 -2.27 -8.89
C ASN A 173 3.50 -1.04 -8.84
N VAL A 174 4.81 -1.25 -8.92
CA VAL A 174 5.80 -0.18 -8.86
C VAL A 174 5.81 0.63 -10.16
N VAL A 175 5.83 -0.07 -11.31
CA VAL A 175 5.92 0.56 -12.65
C VAL A 175 4.66 0.35 -13.51
N SER A 176 3.61 -0.25 -12.94
CA SER A 176 2.42 -0.61 -13.71
C SER A 176 1.65 0.61 -14.23
N HIS A 177 1.74 1.76 -13.56
CA HIS A 177 1.10 3.01 -13.99
C HIS A 177 1.93 3.79 -15.00
N THR A 178 3.26 3.63 -15.02
CA THR A 178 4.15 4.36 -15.94
C THR A 178 4.25 3.70 -17.32
N ASN A 179 4.05 2.37 -17.41
CA ASN A 179 4.12 1.62 -18.67
C ASN A 179 3.33 2.24 -19.84
N ARG A 180 2.07 2.65 -19.58
CA ARG A 180 1.23 3.26 -20.63
C ARG A 180 1.79 4.59 -21.13
N TYR A 181 2.42 5.35 -20.24
CA TYR A 181 3.05 6.61 -20.56
C TYR A 181 4.36 6.39 -21.32
N GLU A 182 5.21 5.47 -20.85
CA GLU A 182 6.48 5.11 -21.51
C GLU A 182 6.25 4.60 -22.94
N ARG A 183 5.29 3.69 -23.17
CA ARG A 183 4.94 3.21 -24.52
C ARG A 183 4.39 4.29 -25.46
N LYS A 184 3.88 5.40 -24.91
CA LYS A 184 3.46 6.54 -25.73
C LYS A 184 4.68 7.37 -26.15
N LEU A 185 5.66 7.52 -25.26
CA LEU A 185 6.91 8.20 -25.56
C LEU A 185 7.76 7.44 -26.59
N GLU A 186 7.77 6.10 -26.55
CA GLU A 186 8.47 5.27 -27.55
C GLU A 186 7.94 5.41 -28.99
N LYS A 187 6.72 5.94 -29.14
CA LYS A 187 6.07 6.13 -30.45
C LYS A 187 6.15 7.57 -30.96
N GLN A 188 6.80 8.46 -30.20
CA GLN A 188 7.12 9.83 -30.62
C GLN A 188 8.53 9.84 -31.21
#